data_AF-A0A8T4LIT8-F1
#
_entry.id   AF-A0A8T4LIT8-F1
#
_cell.length_a   1.000
_cell.length_b   1.000
_cell.length_c   1.000
_cell.angle_alpha   90.00
_cell.angle_beta   90.00
_cell.angle_gamma   90.00
#
_symmetry.space_group_name_H-M   'P 1'
#
loop_
_entity.id
_entity.type
_entity.pdbx_description
1 polymer ?
#
loop_
_entity_poly.entity_id
_entity_poly.type
_entity_poly.pdbx_seq_one_letter_code
_entity_poly.pdbx_strand_id
1 'polypeptide(L)'
;MTQNNEGLERSVIALVSADRMYIPISSLDGKLKRMKPKLARAIILPDEKKSFRGERVYARIETESEQKARGIKEGIELFSEKYPQYGKILKGIIEEERVIRETHLYFGMNEGKRLTSDDYLGAMAELGFGEVSARNLYQELIEASRNISRKREEERSIMLDTTL
;
A
#
# COMPACT_ATOMS: atom_id res chain seq x y z
N MET A 1 -5.03 -26.22 12.20
CA MET A 1 -4.77 -25.32 11.04
C MET A 1 -4.75 -23.83 11.47
N THR A 2 -4.22 -23.50 12.65
CA THR A 2 -4.40 -22.16 13.27
C THR A 2 -3.11 -21.32 13.29
N GLN A 3 -1.93 -21.93 13.15
CA GLN A 3 -0.64 -21.22 13.25
C GLN A 3 -0.35 -20.26 12.09
N ASN A 4 -0.93 -20.47 10.90
CA ASN A 4 -0.69 -19.62 9.74
C ASN A 4 -1.41 -18.26 9.85
N ASN A 5 -2.54 -18.20 10.58
CA ASN A 5 -3.34 -16.99 10.68
C ASN A 5 -2.75 -15.97 11.65
N GLU A 6 -2.14 -16.42 12.76
CA GLU A 6 -1.51 -15.52 13.74
C GLU A 6 -0.28 -14.80 13.16
N GLY A 7 0.54 -15.52 12.39
CA GLY A 7 1.69 -14.93 11.70
C GLY A 7 1.26 -13.86 10.68
N LEU A 8 0.25 -14.18 9.87
CA LEU A 8 -0.28 -13.27 8.87
C LEU A 8 -0.94 -12.03 9.50
N GLU A 9 -1.70 -12.22 10.58
CA GLU A 9 -2.27 -11.11 11.36
C GLU A 9 -1.18 -10.17 11.89
N ARG A 10 -0.10 -10.71 12.46
CA ARG A 10 1.05 -9.90 12.90
C ARG A 10 1.68 -9.13 11.76
N SER A 11 1.86 -9.75 10.60
CA SER A 11 2.43 -9.07 9.42
C SER A 11 1.54 -7.94 8.90
N VAL A 12 0.22 -8.14 8.85
CA VAL A 12 -0.72 -7.08 8.44
C VAL A 12 -0.75 -5.97 9.48
N ILE A 13 -0.69 -6.29 10.78
CA ILE A 13 -0.59 -5.30 11.86
C ILE A 13 0.67 -4.45 11.72
N ALA A 14 1.82 -5.08 11.48
CA ALA A 14 3.07 -4.36 11.24
C ALA A 14 2.95 -3.40 10.05
N LEU A 15 2.27 -3.81 8.97
CA LEU A 15 2.02 -2.96 7.82
C LEU A 15 1.10 -1.76 8.16
N VAL A 16 0.00 -1.99 8.87
CA VAL A 16 -0.92 -0.92 9.31
C VAL A 16 -0.20 0.06 10.24
N SER A 17 0.58 -0.45 11.20
CA SER A 17 1.41 0.37 12.09
C SER A 17 2.39 1.23 11.29
N ALA A 18 3.12 0.62 10.34
CA ALA A 18 4.08 1.34 9.49
C ALA A 18 3.40 2.41 8.61
N ASP A 19 2.21 2.14 8.06
CA ASP A 19 1.45 3.15 7.29
C ASP A 19 1.03 4.33 8.17
N ARG A 20 0.48 4.05 9.36
CA ARG A 20 0.01 5.09 10.29
C ARG A 20 1.15 5.94 10.85
N MET A 21 2.33 5.35 11.03
CA MET A 21 3.55 6.09 11.41
C MET A 21 4.10 6.89 10.25
N TYR A 22 4.08 6.36 9.02
CA TYR A 22 4.66 7.03 7.86
C TYR A 22 4.01 8.39 7.58
N ILE A 23 2.70 8.54 7.72
CA ILE A 23 2.01 9.80 7.39
C ILE A 23 2.55 10.99 8.22
N PRO A 24 2.61 10.94 9.55
CA PRO A 24 3.12 12.05 10.36
C PRO A 24 4.62 12.31 10.21
N ILE A 25 5.43 11.30 9.85
CA ILE A 25 6.89 11.42 9.75
C ILE A 25 7.41 11.30 8.32
N SER A 26 6.54 11.45 7.31
CA SER A 26 6.90 11.26 5.90
C SER A 26 7.97 12.24 5.41
N SER A 27 8.13 13.37 6.10
CA SER A 27 9.18 14.37 5.85
C SER A 27 10.54 14.01 6.48
N LEU A 28 10.59 13.01 7.36
CA LEU A 28 11.74 12.75 8.23
C LEU A 28 12.47 11.44 7.93
N ASP A 29 11.84 10.44 7.30
CA ASP A 29 12.50 9.13 7.18
C ASP A 29 12.23 8.36 5.87
N GLY A 30 13.30 8.19 5.09
CA GLY A 30 13.32 7.33 3.91
C GLY A 30 13.32 5.82 4.22
N LYS A 31 13.64 5.40 5.45
CA LYS A 31 13.57 3.98 5.83
C LYS A 31 12.13 3.48 5.89
N LEU A 32 11.23 4.22 6.53
CA LEU A 32 9.79 3.92 6.52
C LEU A 32 9.18 3.82 5.12
N LYS A 33 9.55 4.76 4.23
CA LYS A 33 9.11 4.75 2.83
C LYS A 33 9.52 3.46 2.11
N ARG A 34 10.71 2.90 2.42
CA ARG A 34 11.21 1.64 1.85
C ARG A 34 10.66 0.39 2.55
N MET A 35 10.38 0.48 3.85
CA MET A 35 9.89 -0.63 4.65
C MET A 35 8.47 -1.04 4.27
N LYS A 36 7.57 -0.08 4.03
CA LYS A 36 6.17 -0.38 3.69
C LYS A 36 6.00 -1.28 2.47
N PRO A 37 6.63 -1.00 1.30
CA PRO A 37 6.57 -1.92 0.16
C PRO A 37 7.21 -3.28 0.45
N LYS A 38 8.20 -3.35 1.36
CA LYS A 38 8.82 -4.62 1.76
C LYS A 38 7.86 -5.46 2.60
N LEU A 39 7.20 -4.84 3.57
CA LEU A 39 6.18 -5.49 4.41
C LEU A 39 4.99 -5.94 3.56
N ALA A 40 4.48 -5.09 2.67
CA ALA A 40 3.38 -5.42 1.77
C ALA A 40 3.71 -6.63 0.87
N ARG A 41 4.93 -6.69 0.30
CA ARG A 41 5.37 -7.82 -0.52
C ARG A 41 5.59 -9.12 0.25
N ALA A 42 5.87 -9.03 1.56
CA ALA A 42 6.06 -10.19 2.41
C ALA A 42 4.73 -10.84 2.86
N ILE A 43 3.60 -10.14 2.70
CA ILE A 43 2.27 -10.66 3.03
C ILE A 43 1.82 -11.59 1.91
N ILE A 44 1.88 -12.89 2.18
CA ILE A 44 1.40 -13.93 1.27
C ILE A 44 -0.03 -14.30 1.69
N LEU A 45 -1.01 -13.91 0.87
CA LEU A 45 -2.41 -14.25 1.09
C LEU A 45 -2.74 -15.62 0.48
N PRO A 46 -3.73 -16.36 1.00
CA PRO A 46 -4.16 -17.62 0.42
C PRO A 46 -4.67 -17.44 -1.02
N ASP A 47 -4.10 -18.19 -1.97
CA ASP A 47 -4.36 -18.06 -3.42
C ASP A 47 -5.85 -18.20 -3.79
N GLU A 48 -6.58 -19.07 -3.07
CA GLU A 48 -7.99 -19.36 -3.34
C GLU A 48 -8.91 -18.15 -3.13
N LYS A 49 -8.53 -17.23 -2.23
CA LYS A 49 -9.37 -16.11 -1.81
C LYS A 49 -8.73 -14.74 -2.04
N LYS A 50 -7.41 -14.69 -2.27
CA LYS A 50 -6.61 -13.46 -2.36
C LYS A 50 -6.93 -12.45 -1.24
N SER A 51 -7.37 -12.96 -0.08
CA SER A 51 -7.88 -12.16 1.01
C SER A 51 -7.68 -12.87 2.33
N PHE A 52 -7.53 -12.06 3.38
CA PHE A 52 -7.34 -12.47 4.75
C PHE A 52 -8.17 -11.58 5.65
N ARG A 53 -8.83 -12.19 6.62
CA ARG A 53 -9.54 -11.50 7.69
C ARG A 53 -9.13 -12.12 9.02
N GLY A 54 -8.32 -11.40 9.77
CA GLY A 54 -7.92 -11.75 11.14
C GLY A 54 -8.90 -11.18 12.16
N GLU A 55 -8.50 -11.20 13.42
CA GLU A 55 -9.32 -10.66 14.51
C GLU A 55 -9.37 -9.12 14.46
N ARG A 56 -8.21 -8.48 14.28
CA ARG A 56 -8.06 -7.02 14.33
C ARG A 56 -7.95 -6.37 12.96
N VAL A 57 -7.46 -7.10 11.97
CA VAL A 57 -7.07 -6.57 10.65
C VAL A 57 -7.62 -7.40 9.50
N TYR A 58 -7.61 -6.80 8.32
CA TYR A 58 -7.90 -7.49 7.07
C TYR A 58 -6.92 -7.05 5.98
N ALA A 59 -6.79 -7.89 4.96
CA ALA A 59 -6.06 -7.58 3.74
C ALA A 59 -6.69 -8.28 2.53
N ARG A 60 -6.66 -7.67 1.35
CA ARG A 60 -7.12 -8.26 0.09
C ARG A 60 -6.25 -7.80 -1.07
N ILE A 61 -6.04 -8.66 -2.05
CA ILE A 61 -5.33 -8.32 -3.29
C ILE A 61 -6.35 -8.16 -4.40
N GLU A 62 -6.32 -7.00 -5.05
CA GLU A 62 -7.13 -6.71 -6.23
C GLU A 62 -6.22 -6.34 -7.40
N THR A 63 -6.64 -6.71 -8.60
CA THR A 63 -5.93 -6.33 -9.83
C THR A 63 -6.77 -5.31 -10.56
N GLU A 64 -6.27 -4.08 -10.65
CA GLU A 64 -6.92 -2.97 -11.31
C GLU A 64 -6.17 -2.63 -12.59
N SER A 65 -6.91 -2.26 -13.64
CA SER A 65 -6.32 -1.81 -14.89
C SER A 65 -6.46 -0.29 -14.95
N GLU A 66 -5.47 0.45 -14.45
CA GLU A 66 -5.48 1.92 -14.55
C GLU A 66 -4.83 2.37 -15.87
N GLN A 67 -5.60 2.99 -16.75
CA GLN A 67 -5.06 3.64 -17.94
C GLN A 67 -4.41 4.98 -17.57
N LYS A 68 -3.07 5.05 -17.52
CA LYS A 68 -2.34 6.32 -17.33
C LYS A 68 -1.52 6.70 -18.55
N ALA A 69 -1.87 7.83 -19.18
CA ALA A 69 -0.88 8.77 -19.75
C ALA A 69 -1.55 10.06 -20.25
N ARG A 70 -1.32 11.18 -19.54
CA ARG A 70 -1.71 12.54 -19.98
C ARG A 70 -0.77 13.12 -21.05
N GLY A 71 0.55 12.87 -20.98
CA GLY A 71 1.53 13.49 -21.89
C GLY A 71 1.70 12.81 -23.25
N ILE A 72 1.46 11.51 -23.36
CA ILE A 72 1.59 10.76 -24.63
C ILE A 72 0.38 10.99 -25.55
N LYS A 73 -0.76 11.44 -25.00
CA LYS A 73 -2.00 11.66 -25.76
C LYS A 73 -1.83 12.74 -26.82
N GLU A 74 -1.24 13.88 -26.47
CA GLU A 74 -1.00 14.99 -27.40
C GLU A 74 -0.02 14.61 -28.52
N GLY A 75 1.02 13.81 -28.21
CA GLY A 75 1.95 13.28 -29.21
C GLY A 75 1.31 12.27 -30.16
N ILE A 76 0.40 11.42 -29.67
CA ILE A 76 -0.38 10.49 -30.51
C ILE A 76 -1.37 11.25 -31.38
N GLU A 77 -2.01 12.30 -30.87
CA GLU A 77 -2.94 13.14 -31.63
C GLU A 77 -2.22 13.84 -32.79
N LEU A 78 -1.10 14.53 -32.52
CA LEU A 78 -0.27 15.15 -33.56
C LEU A 78 0.28 14.14 -34.58
N PHE A 79 0.67 12.94 -34.13
CA PHE A 79 1.14 11.88 -35.02
C PHE A 79 0.01 11.32 -35.89
N SER A 80 -1.18 11.17 -35.33
CA SER A 80 -2.36 10.66 -36.03
C SER A 80 -2.91 11.65 -37.05
N GLU A 81 -2.79 12.96 -36.81
CA GLU A 81 -3.09 13.99 -37.79
C GLU A 81 -2.13 13.96 -38.98
N LYS A 82 -0.83 13.76 -38.71
CA LYS A 82 0.20 13.74 -39.75
C LYS A 82 0.23 12.44 -40.56
N TYR A 83 -0.15 11.31 -39.94
CA TYR A 83 -0.13 9.98 -40.57
C TYR A 83 -1.39 9.17 -40.22
N PRO A 84 -2.54 9.40 -40.90
CA PRO A 84 -3.85 8.88 -40.46
C PRO A 84 -3.97 7.34 -40.43
N GLN A 85 -3.35 6.64 -41.37
CA GLN A 85 -3.37 5.17 -41.42
C GLN A 85 -2.50 4.54 -40.31
N TYR A 86 -1.30 5.08 -40.10
CA TYR A 86 -0.35 4.57 -39.11
C TYR A 86 -0.69 5.01 -37.68
N GLY A 87 -1.28 6.20 -37.52
CA GLY A 87 -1.78 6.69 -36.25
C GLY A 87 -2.89 5.83 -35.67
N LYS A 88 -3.78 5.29 -36.50
CA LYS A 88 -4.80 4.32 -36.07
C LYS A 88 -4.19 3.02 -35.53
N ILE A 89 -3.17 2.49 -36.20
CA ILE A 89 -2.47 1.26 -35.78
C ILE A 89 -1.70 1.50 -34.48
N LEU A 90 -0.95 2.61 -34.41
CA LEU A 90 -0.18 3.00 -33.23
C LEU A 90 -1.09 3.23 -32.02
N LYS A 91 -2.25 3.87 -32.23
CA LYS A 91 -3.25 4.07 -31.19
C LYS A 91 -3.80 2.74 -30.68
N GLY A 92 -4.10 1.79 -31.57
CA GLY A 92 -4.54 0.44 -31.19
C GLY A 92 -3.50 -0.32 -30.35
N ILE A 93 -2.23 -0.30 -30.78
CA ILE A 93 -1.13 -0.95 -30.05
C ILE A 93 -0.91 -0.30 -28.68
N ILE A 94 -0.96 1.04 -28.61
CA ILE A 94 -0.80 1.77 -27.34
C ILE A 94 -2.00 1.54 -26.42
N GLU A 95 -3.21 1.43 -26.95
CA GLU A 95 -4.41 1.11 -26.15
C GLU A 95 -4.36 -0.33 -25.61
N GLU A 96 -3.82 -1.29 -26.37
CA GLU A 96 -3.56 -2.66 -25.89
C GLU A 96 -2.45 -2.71 -24.82
N GLU A 97 -1.34 -2.01 -25.04
CA GLU A 97 -0.19 -1.96 -24.11
C GLU A 97 -0.46 -1.13 -22.84
N ARG A 98 -1.33 -0.10 -22.90
CA ARG A 98 -1.71 0.72 -21.73
C ARG A 98 -2.58 0.01 -20.71
N VAL A 99 -3.01 -1.22 -20.98
CA VAL A 99 -3.63 -2.09 -19.98
C VAL A 99 -2.53 -2.69 -19.09
N ILE A 100 -1.76 -1.83 -18.40
CA ILE A 100 -0.89 -2.29 -17.33
C ILE A 100 -1.81 -2.72 -16.19
N ARG A 101 -1.84 -4.02 -15.92
CA ARG A 101 -2.57 -4.58 -14.79
C ARG A 101 -1.78 -4.24 -13.53
N GLU A 102 -2.22 -3.23 -12.79
CA GLU A 102 -1.65 -2.92 -11.47
C GLU A 102 -2.26 -3.88 -10.45
N THR A 103 -1.43 -4.53 -9.63
CA THR A 103 -1.92 -5.35 -8.53
C THR A 103 -1.75 -4.57 -7.24
N HIS A 104 -2.81 -4.45 -6.46
CA HIS A 104 -2.86 -3.66 -5.23
C HIS A 104 -3.16 -4.56 -4.04
N LEU A 105 -2.41 -4.39 -2.95
CA LEU A 105 -2.75 -4.90 -1.63
C LEU A 105 -3.53 -3.83 -0.88
N TYR A 106 -4.82 -4.09 -0.68
CA TYR A 106 -5.69 -3.34 0.21
C TYR A 106 -5.57 -3.91 1.63
N PHE A 107 -5.48 -3.05 2.65
CA PHE A 107 -5.34 -3.45 4.04
C PHE A 107 -5.95 -2.41 4.99
N GLY A 108 -6.39 -2.87 6.16
CA GLY A 108 -7.01 -2.00 7.15
C GLY A 108 -7.32 -2.70 8.47
N MET A 109 -7.98 -1.96 9.36
CA MET A 109 -8.48 -2.45 10.66
C MET A 109 -9.93 -2.89 10.53
N ASN A 110 -10.31 -3.99 11.17
CA ASN A 110 -11.72 -4.34 11.33
C ASN A 110 -12.44 -3.25 12.14
N GLU A 111 -13.73 -3.08 11.89
CA GLU A 111 -14.56 -2.08 12.57
C GLU A 111 -14.46 -2.20 14.10
N GLY A 112 -14.25 -1.07 14.78
CA GLY A 112 -14.11 -0.99 16.24
C GLY A 112 -12.78 -1.50 16.80
N LYS A 113 -11.89 -2.07 15.98
CA LYS A 113 -10.56 -2.53 16.41
C LYS A 113 -9.53 -1.41 16.32
N ARG A 114 -8.51 -1.47 17.18
CA ARG A 114 -7.43 -0.47 17.24
C ARG A 114 -6.08 -1.14 17.42
N LEU A 115 -5.04 -0.49 16.91
CA LEU A 115 -3.67 -0.82 17.24
C LEU A 115 -3.38 -0.48 18.71
N THR A 116 -2.61 -1.34 19.37
CA THR A 116 -2.13 -1.13 20.73
C THR A 116 -0.80 -0.37 20.72
N SER A 117 -0.36 0.07 21.90
CA SER A 117 1.00 0.63 22.07
C SER A 117 2.07 -0.31 21.54
N ASP A 118 1.92 -1.59 21.83
CA ASP A 118 2.94 -2.59 21.56
C ASP A 118 3.05 -2.85 20.05
N ASP A 119 1.95 -2.74 19.31
CA ASP A 119 1.95 -2.83 17.85
C ASP A 119 2.77 -1.69 17.21
N TYR A 120 2.70 -0.48 17.77
CA TYR A 120 3.50 0.66 17.29
C TYR A 120 4.96 0.55 17.72
N LEU A 121 5.21 0.19 18.99
CA LEU A 121 6.57 0.04 19.52
C LEU A 121 7.33 -1.09 18.80
N GLY A 122 6.65 -2.19 18.49
CA GLY A 122 7.21 -3.30 17.69
C GLY A 122 7.64 -2.83 16.30
N ALA A 123 6.76 -2.10 15.61
CA ALA A 123 7.08 -1.55 14.29
C ALA A 123 8.24 -0.51 14.33
N MET A 124 8.37 0.27 15.41
CA MET A 124 9.51 1.17 15.62
C MET A 124 10.81 0.42 15.93
N ALA A 125 10.74 -0.66 16.69
CA ALA A 125 11.90 -1.50 16.97
C ALA A 125 12.45 -2.12 15.67
N GLU A 126 11.58 -2.59 14.76
CA GLU A 126 11.97 -3.10 13.44
C GLU A 126 12.65 -2.03 12.55
N LEU A 127 12.34 -0.75 12.78
CA LEU A 127 12.99 0.38 12.12
C LEU A 127 14.36 0.76 12.73
N GLY A 128 14.73 0.09 13.82
CA GLY A 128 15.98 0.31 14.55
C GLY A 128 15.91 1.46 15.57
N PHE A 129 14.72 1.88 15.98
CA PHE A 129 14.60 2.80 17.11
C PHE A 129 14.91 2.06 18.41
N GLY A 130 15.76 2.66 19.25
CA GLY A 130 15.96 2.18 20.63
C GLY A 130 14.68 2.36 21.44
N GLU A 131 14.49 1.53 22.47
CA GLU A 131 13.26 1.49 23.28
C GLU A 131 12.84 2.85 23.84
N VAL A 132 13.80 3.63 24.35
CA VAL A 132 13.55 4.97 24.90
C VAL A 132 13.07 5.94 23.82
N SER A 133 13.74 5.96 22.67
CA SER A 133 13.36 6.82 21.54
C SER A 133 12.00 6.44 20.96
N ALA A 134 11.71 5.13 20.86
CA ALA A 134 10.43 4.63 20.36
C ALA A 134 9.27 5.05 21.29
N ARG A 135 9.45 4.99 22.61
CA ARG A 135 8.44 5.43 23.58
C ARG A 135 8.15 6.92 23.52
N ASN A 136 9.19 7.73 23.36
CA ASN A 136 9.03 9.19 23.23
C ASN A 136 8.28 9.54 21.95
N LEU A 137 8.71 8.96 20.82
CA LEU A 137 8.08 9.19 19.52
C LEU A 137 6.64 8.68 19.46
N TYR A 138 6.35 7.57 20.14
CA TYR A 138 5.00 6.99 20.20
C TYR A 138 3.94 7.95 20.70
N GLN A 139 4.23 8.76 21.73
CA GLN A 139 3.25 9.71 22.26
C GLN A 139 2.84 10.73 21.20
N GLU A 140 3.81 11.31 20.51
CA GLU A 140 3.59 12.29 19.44
C GLU A 140 2.87 11.65 18.23
N LEU A 141 3.26 10.42 17.87
CA LEU A 141 2.68 9.68 16.75
C LEU A 141 1.21 9.33 16.97
N ILE A 142 0.81 8.97 18.20
CA ILE A 142 -0.58 8.59 18.45
C ILE A 142 -1.51 9.78 18.28
N GLU A 143 -1.11 10.97 18.72
CA GLU A 143 -1.92 12.16 18.62
C GLU A 143 -2.11 12.56 17.16
N ALA A 144 -1.03 12.56 16.38
CA ALA A 144 -1.08 12.81 14.95
C ALA A 144 -1.91 11.75 14.21
N SER A 145 -1.68 10.47 14.52
CA SER A 145 -2.39 9.34 13.90
C SER A 145 -3.90 9.38 14.19
N ARG A 146 -4.32 9.71 15.41
CA ARG A 146 -5.74 9.89 15.78
C ARG A 146 -6.41 11.02 15.01
N ASN A 147 -5.70 12.13 14.84
CA ASN A 147 -6.20 13.28 14.08
C ASN A 147 -6.35 12.98 12.59
N ILE A 148 -5.44 12.18 12.02
CA ILE A 148 -5.47 11.76 10.61
C ILE A 148 -6.56 10.70 10.37
N SER A 149 -6.69 9.70 11.26
CA SER A 149 -7.66 8.61 11.12
C SER A 149 -9.10 9.10 11.19
N ARG A 150 -9.38 10.20 11.92
CA ARG A 150 -10.72 10.82 11.94
C ARG A 150 -11.12 11.48 10.61
N LYS A 151 -10.17 11.73 9.70
CA LYS A 151 -10.39 12.50 8.47
C LYS A 151 -10.37 11.65 7.19
N ARG A 152 -10.09 10.35 7.27
CA ARG A 152 -9.89 9.48 6.10
C ARG A 152 -10.55 8.12 6.32
N GLU A 153 -10.97 7.47 5.23
CA GLU A 153 -11.34 6.06 5.24
C GLU A 153 -10.13 5.22 5.70
N GLU A 154 -10.36 4.24 6.57
CA GLU A 154 -9.29 3.46 7.21
C GLU A 154 -8.60 2.45 6.26
N GLU A 155 -9.24 2.11 5.14
CA GLU A 155 -8.65 1.21 4.15
C GLU A 155 -7.56 1.93 3.35
N ARG A 156 -6.45 1.24 3.13
CA ARG A 156 -5.27 1.76 2.43
C ARG A 156 -4.84 0.74 1.40
N SER A 157 -4.27 1.20 0.29
CA SER A 157 -3.69 0.34 -0.74
C SER A 157 -2.20 0.61 -0.93
N ILE A 158 -1.46 -0.46 -1.25
CA ILE A 158 -0.08 -0.40 -1.75
C ILE A 158 -0.03 -1.24 -3.02
N MET A 159 0.43 -0.62 -4.11
CA MET A 159 0.73 -1.34 -5.34
C MET A 159 1.85 -2.36 -5.09
N LEU A 160 1.56 -3.62 -5.37
CA LEU A 160 2.51 -4.71 -5.44
C LEU A 160 2.99 -4.72 -6.90
N ASP A 161 4.20 -4.22 -7.16
CA ASP A 161 4.78 -4.11 -8.51
C ASP A 161 4.41 -5.32 -9.40
N THR A 162 3.93 -5.04 -10.60
CA THR A 162 3.70 -6.05 -11.64
C THR A 162 5.03 -6.74 -11.92
N THR A 163 5.08 -8.06 -11.78
CA THR A 163 6.16 -8.83 -12.39
C THR A 163 5.99 -8.65 -13.90
N LEU A 164 6.94 -7.93 -14.51
CA LEU A 164 7.15 -7.96 -15.96
C LEU A 164 7.56 -9.36 -16.40
#